data_AF-A0A932CUL2-F1
#
_entry.id   AF-A0A932CUL2-F1
#
_cell.length_a   1.000
_cell.length_b   1.000
_cell.length_c   1.000
_cell.angle_alpha   90.00
_cell.angle_beta   90.00
_cell.angle_gamma   90.00
#
_symmetry.space_group_name_H-M   'P 1'
#
loop_
_entity.id
_entity.type
_entity.pdbx_description
1 polymer ?
#
loop_
_entity_poly.entity_id
_entity_poly.type
_entity_poly.pdbx_seq_one_letter_code
_entity_poly.pdbx_strand_id
1 'polypeptide(L)'
;MKRVLALVLLAAGCGGRNRGEDLLFVIDVSPRSVELGDHCQILGDGFPVGKTAEVTFEGTRTVPGKAPERSWSTTVQATAVSGEQVEFTLTDAVLAKFGNDHVTFEGDVEVSFRASDLEVKGEIEDVRLDFHAPTANRLAARLGREAAAKDALVYMGIVPTRQPPESGGIQVERLERTGRAEEAGVKVGDVIVGLGGQTIASLSDLVPAGGSEREQIEVVRAGTTERLTLDVDFSEYKPRIPPDVVGAIVLVVIATIALLLFLAPTAGVITWVERRVWARMQSRVGPNRVGPQGFLQWLADGIKAITKEDVVPKEADGTMFRLAPYLVFMGVAATFVIMPFGQFVIPADLDIGILYAVAVTAYVTIGLMMGGWASNNKWSLLGGIRSAAQIVSYEIPAAIAIVCVVMITGTLRMQGIVQAQGGWPWQWLIFSSPMTFVLFFLYFTAALAEANRTPFDLPEAESELVAGYSTEYSGMRYLFFFFAEWANVFVMCAFSTTLFLGGWQLPGVSPAQQEASTLLQILGCVSFLVKSWILIFVVIWIRATLPRIRIDQMMGMCWKVLVPGSFVLFLMTGAWLLWDKPPIVETVTSLLMFAIGCAILVQFGRRVVYNYRTSNRGMQALRLSPFA
;
A
#
# COMPACT_ATOMS: atom_id res chain seq x y z
N MET A 1 5.10 -1.61 56.22
CA MET A 1 4.82 -0.69 55.10
C MET A 1 3.79 -1.23 54.10
N LYS A 2 3.86 -2.50 53.65
CA LYS A 2 2.86 -3.08 52.71
C LYS A 2 1.43 -3.25 53.28
N ARG A 3 1.26 -3.45 54.60
CA ARG A 3 -0.07 -3.60 55.23
C ARG A 3 -0.80 -2.27 55.48
N VAL A 4 -0.07 -1.15 55.52
CA VAL A 4 -0.67 0.19 55.69
C VAL A 4 -1.16 0.72 54.34
N LEU A 5 -0.46 0.42 53.25
CA LEU A 5 -0.88 0.77 51.89
C LEU A 5 -2.18 0.05 51.48
N ALA A 6 -2.36 -1.21 51.91
CA ALA A 6 -3.60 -1.96 51.69
C ALA A 6 -4.80 -1.38 52.46
N LEU A 7 -4.58 -0.84 53.67
CA LEU A 7 -5.65 -0.24 54.47
C LEU A 7 -6.09 1.14 53.93
N VAL A 8 -5.17 1.91 53.34
CA VAL A 8 -5.47 3.21 52.71
C VAL A 8 -6.21 3.01 51.38
N LEU A 9 -5.90 1.96 50.62
CA LEU A 9 -6.62 1.60 49.39
C LEU A 9 -8.03 1.04 49.67
N LEU A 10 -8.25 0.40 50.83
CA LEU A 10 -9.57 -0.07 51.25
C LEU A 10 -10.47 1.05 51.80
N ALA A 11 -9.90 2.14 52.32
CA ALA A 11 -10.65 3.28 52.85
C ALA A 11 -11.07 4.29 51.77
N ALA A 12 -10.45 4.27 50.58
CA ALA A 12 -10.79 5.14 49.46
C ALA A 12 -11.98 4.63 48.62
N GLY A 13 -12.46 3.40 48.84
CA GLY A 13 -13.55 2.78 48.10
C GLY A 13 -14.96 3.01 48.69
N CYS A 14 -15.09 3.68 49.83
CA CYS A 14 -16.39 3.93 50.47
C CYS A 14 -16.87 5.37 50.21
N GLY A 15 -17.08 5.67 48.93
CA GLY A 15 -17.80 6.84 48.45
C GLY A 15 -19.05 6.43 47.66
N GLY A 16 -19.79 5.43 48.13
CA GLY A 16 -21.04 5.00 47.52
C GLY A 16 -22.09 6.11 47.64
N ARG A 17 -22.30 6.84 46.55
CA ARG A 17 -23.48 7.67 46.35
C ARG A 17 -24.69 6.73 46.26
N ASN A 18 -25.72 6.99 47.06
CA ASN A 18 -27.04 6.35 46.92
C ASN A 18 -27.51 6.49 45.46
N ARG A 19 -27.48 5.40 44.69
CA ARG A 19 -28.18 5.24 43.42
C ARG A 19 -29.20 4.11 43.57
N GLY A 20 -30.35 4.29 42.93
CA GLY A 20 -31.46 3.32 42.95
C GLY A 20 -30.98 1.95 42.48
N GLU A 21 -31.68 0.91 42.91
CA GLU A 21 -31.35 -0.47 42.57
C GLU A 21 -31.44 -0.67 41.04
N ASP A 22 -30.29 -0.68 40.36
CA ASP A 22 -30.21 -1.10 38.96
C ASP A 22 -30.52 -2.60 38.89
N LEU A 23 -31.61 -2.93 38.23
CA LEU A 23 -32.14 -4.29 38.11
C LEU A 23 -31.57 -5.01 36.86
N LEU A 24 -30.79 -4.31 36.03
CA LEU A 24 -30.11 -4.83 34.85
C LEU A 24 -28.60 -4.59 34.95
N PHE A 25 -27.82 -5.59 34.54
CA PHE A 25 -26.36 -5.47 34.52
C PHE A 25 -25.89 -5.16 33.10
N VAL A 26 -25.31 -3.98 32.88
CA VAL A 26 -24.65 -3.61 31.62
C VAL A 26 -23.13 -3.76 31.80
N ILE A 27 -22.48 -4.47 30.89
CA ILE A 27 -21.06 -4.88 30.98
C ILE A 27 -20.16 -4.09 30.04
N ASP A 28 -20.54 -3.93 28.77
CA ASP A 28 -19.72 -3.22 27.77
C ASP A 28 -20.55 -2.77 26.56
N VAL A 29 -19.98 -1.85 25.76
CA VAL A 29 -20.53 -1.43 24.46
C VAL A 29 -19.50 -1.74 23.37
N SER A 30 -19.91 -2.47 22.34
CA SER A 30 -19.06 -2.90 21.23
C SER A 30 -19.73 -2.66 19.88
N PRO A 31 -19.01 -2.17 18.84
CA PRO A 31 -17.59 -1.81 18.83
C PRO A 31 -17.31 -0.42 19.41
N ARG A 32 -16.07 -0.15 19.85
CA ARG A 32 -15.66 1.18 20.36
C ARG A 32 -15.36 2.20 19.28
N SER A 33 -15.05 1.71 18.08
CA SER A 33 -14.88 2.51 16.86
C SER A 33 -16.06 2.14 15.96
N VAL A 34 -16.93 3.10 15.69
CA VAL A 34 -18.23 2.84 15.08
C VAL A 34 -18.33 3.58 13.74
N GLU A 35 -18.75 2.86 12.71
CA GLU A 35 -19.09 3.39 11.39
C GLU A 35 -20.59 3.24 11.08
N LEU A 36 -21.06 3.98 10.07
CA LEU A 36 -22.45 3.88 9.61
C LEU A 36 -22.76 2.47 9.10
N GLY A 37 -23.88 1.90 9.55
CA GLY A 37 -24.28 0.52 9.25
C GLY A 37 -23.73 -0.53 10.21
N ASP A 38 -22.84 -0.16 11.15
CA ASP A 38 -22.41 -1.08 12.20
C ASP A 38 -23.57 -1.38 13.16
N HIS A 39 -23.55 -2.62 13.64
CA HIS A 39 -24.44 -3.10 14.69
C HIS A 39 -23.78 -2.83 16.04
N CYS A 40 -24.26 -1.83 16.75
CA CYS A 40 -23.80 -1.51 18.10
C CYS A 40 -24.49 -2.45 19.09
N GLN A 41 -23.68 -3.23 19.80
CA GLN A 41 -24.10 -4.21 20.78
C GLN A 41 -23.78 -3.71 22.18
N ILE A 42 -24.79 -3.68 23.03
CA ILE A 42 -24.66 -3.45 24.46
C ILE A 42 -24.75 -4.82 25.12
N LEU A 43 -23.64 -5.21 25.73
CA LEU A 43 -23.47 -6.51 26.38
C LEU A 43 -23.87 -6.36 27.84
N GLY A 44 -24.61 -7.33 28.36
CA GLY A 44 -25.13 -7.30 29.72
C GLY A 44 -25.72 -8.64 30.15
N ASP A 45 -26.53 -8.62 31.19
CA ASP A 45 -27.30 -9.77 31.66
C ASP A 45 -28.68 -9.32 32.16
N GLY A 46 -29.69 -10.17 31.95
CA GLY A 46 -31.07 -9.93 32.39
C GLY A 46 -31.97 -9.20 31.38
N PHE A 47 -31.57 -9.03 30.12
CA PHE A 47 -32.38 -8.31 29.14
C PHE A 47 -33.64 -9.10 28.69
N PRO A 48 -34.82 -8.46 28.63
CA PRO A 48 -36.04 -9.11 28.16
C PRO A 48 -36.04 -9.26 26.62
N VAL A 49 -35.77 -10.47 26.14
CA VAL A 49 -35.67 -10.81 24.71
C VAL A 49 -36.91 -10.35 23.92
N GLY A 50 -36.66 -9.67 22.79
CA GLY A 50 -37.69 -9.20 21.87
C GLY A 50 -38.42 -7.91 22.30
N LYS A 51 -38.00 -7.28 23.40
CA LYS A 51 -38.50 -5.96 23.81
C LYS A 51 -37.62 -4.83 23.27
N THR A 52 -38.25 -3.70 22.99
CA THR A 52 -37.56 -2.45 22.66
C THR A 52 -36.97 -1.84 23.92
N ALA A 53 -35.71 -1.43 23.85
CA ALA A 53 -34.96 -0.75 24.90
C ALA A 53 -34.70 0.70 24.48
N GLU A 54 -34.70 1.62 25.43
CA GLU A 54 -34.21 2.98 25.24
C GLU A 54 -32.77 3.08 25.75
N VAL A 55 -31.84 3.40 24.87
CA VAL A 55 -30.41 3.58 25.20
C VAL A 55 -30.13 5.07 25.25
N THR A 56 -29.77 5.58 26.43
CA THR A 56 -29.44 6.99 26.65
C THR A 56 -27.94 7.15 26.85
N PHE A 57 -27.33 8.03 26.06
CA PHE A 57 -25.91 8.39 26.15
C PHE A 57 -25.80 9.74 26.84
N GLU A 58 -25.15 9.82 28.00
CA GLU A 58 -24.96 11.07 28.75
C GLU A 58 -23.49 11.35 29.00
N GLY A 59 -22.99 12.52 28.57
CA GLY A 59 -21.60 12.88 28.85
C GLY A 59 -21.05 14.01 27.99
N THR A 60 -19.77 13.87 27.63
CA THR A 60 -19.04 14.84 26.83
C THR A 60 -18.98 14.41 25.39
N ARG A 61 -19.49 15.27 24.50
CA ARG A 61 -19.35 15.13 23.05
C ARG A 61 -18.27 16.06 22.52
N THR A 62 -17.30 15.50 21.82
CA THR A 62 -16.22 16.25 21.16
C THR A 62 -16.34 16.15 19.64
N VAL A 63 -16.46 17.31 18.99
CA VAL A 63 -16.51 17.42 17.52
C VAL A 63 -15.32 18.26 17.05
N PRO A 64 -14.56 17.84 16.02
CA PRO A 64 -13.47 18.61 15.44
C PRO A 64 -13.91 20.02 15.07
N GLY A 65 -13.15 21.02 15.54
CA GLY A 65 -13.42 22.43 15.26
C GLY A 65 -14.50 23.08 16.12
N LYS A 66 -15.13 22.36 17.06
CA LYS A 66 -16.05 22.92 18.08
C LYS A 66 -15.51 22.71 19.50
N ALA A 67 -15.94 23.55 20.43
CA ALA A 67 -15.65 23.34 21.84
C ALA A 67 -16.40 22.09 22.35
N PRO A 68 -15.81 21.29 23.26
CA PRO A 68 -16.43 20.08 23.78
C PRO A 68 -17.71 20.41 24.55
N GLU A 69 -18.80 19.72 24.22
CA GLU A 69 -20.11 19.86 24.86
C GLU A 69 -20.20 18.88 26.04
N ARG A 70 -20.06 19.37 27.28
CA ARG A 70 -19.90 18.55 28.50
C ARG A 70 -21.21 18.00 29.10
N SER A 71 -22.35 18.46 28.63
CA SER A 71 -23.68 18.07 29.15
C SER A 71 -24.58 17.66 27.98
N TRP A 72 -24.06 16.76 27.16
CA TRP A 72 -24.76 16.26 25.98
C TRP A 72 -25.47 14.96 26.34
N SER A 73 -26.75 14.85 26.00
CA SER A 73 -27.57 13.66 26.21
C SER A 73 -28.37 13.33 24.95
N THR A 74 -28.40 12.06 24.54
CA THR A 74 -29.25 11.60 23.43
C THR A 74 -29.78 10.19 23.69
N THR A 75 -30.98 9.90 23.19
CA THR A 75 -31.63 8.59 23.32
C THR A 75 -31.82 7.93 21.95
N VAL A 76 -31.49 6.64 21.88
CA VAL A 76 -31.61 5.78 20.70
C VAL A 76 -32.47 4.57 21.05
N GLN A 77 -33.37 4.19 20.14
CA GLN A 77 -34.16 2.97 20.28
C GLN A 77 -33.32 1.75 19.88
N ALA A 78 -33.27 0.74 20.74
CA ALA A 78 -32.56 -0.51 20.53
C ALA A 78 -33.50 -1.71 20.76
N THR A 79 -33.08 -2.91 20.35
CA THR A 79 -33.86 -4.13 20.54
C THR A 79 -33.05 -5.17 21.30
N ALA A 80 -33.64 -5.79 22.32
CA ALA A 80 -33.03 -6.92 23.01
C ALA A 80 -33.06 -8.17 22.11
N VAL A 81 -31.90 -8.54 21.56
CA VAL A 81 -31.74 -9.70 20.66
C VAL A 81 -31.64 -11.00 21.47
N SER A 82 -30.97 -10.94 22.62
CA SER A 82 -30.81 -12.06 23.55
C SER A 82 -30.88 -11.56 25.00
N GLY A 83 -30.86 -12.48 25.96
CA GLY A 83 -30.82 -12.13 27.39
C GLY A 83 -29.56 -11.36 27.80
N GLU A 84 -28.52 -11.40 26.96
CA GLU A 84 -27.21 -10.82 27.22
C GLU A 84 -26.86 -9.67 26.26
N GLN A 85 -27.73 -9.41 25.27
CA GLN A 85 -27.42 -8.48 24.17
C GLN A 85 -28.60 -7.61 23.78
N VAL A 86 -28.39 -6.30 23.85
CA VAL A 86 -29.23 -5.27 23.23
C VAL A 86 -28.51 -4.69 22.03
N GLU A 87 -29.19 -4.56 20.90
CA GLU A 87 -28.58 -4.14 19.64
C GLU A 87 -29.35 -2.99 18.99
N PHE A 88 -28.61 -2.04 18.44
CA PHE A 88 -29.15 -1.04 17.50
C PHE A 88 -28.19 -0.88 16.32
N THR A 89 -28.75 -0.67 15.14
CA THR A 89 -27.96 -0.37 13.93
C THR A 89 -27.73 1.13 13.83
N LEU A 90 -26.50 1.53 13.49
CA LEU A 90 -26.17 2.94 13.27
C LEU A 90 -26.72 3.42 11.93
N THR A 91 -27.99 3.84 11.90
CA THR A 91 -28.65 4.42 10.72
C THR A 91 -28.30 5.90 10.55
N ASP A 92 -28.60 6.49 9.39
CA ASP A 92 -28.42 7.93 9.15
C ASP A 92 -29.18 8.80 10.16
N ALA A 93 -30.38 8.37 10.58
CA ALA A 93 -31.18 9.06 11.59
C ALA A 93 -30.51 9.06 12.96
N VAL A 94 -29.91 7.92 13.34
CA VAL A 94 -29.19 7.75 14.60
C VAL A 94 -27.89 8.55 14.56
N LEU A 95 -27.09 8.42 13.49
CA LEU A 95 -25.82 9.16 13.35
C LEU A 95 -26.05 10.69 13.37
N ALA A 96 -27.13 11.19 12.77
CA ALA A 96 -27.47 12.61 12.80
C ALA A 96 -27.67 13.17 14.23
N LYS A 97 -28.05 12.32 15.20
CA LYS A 97 -28.13 12.72 16.62
C LYS A 97 -26.74 12.95 17.23
N PHE A 98 -25.75 12.11 16.87
CA PHE A 98 -24.37 12.21 17.34
C PHE A 98 -23.58 13.30 16.60
N GLY A 99 -23.76 13.43 15.29
CA GLY A 99 -23.11 14.42 14.42
C GLY A 99 -22.61 13.79 13.12
N ASN A 100 -22.51 14.58 12.04
CA ASN A 100 -22.13 14.08 10.71
C ASN A 100 -20.62 13.96 10.48
N ASP A 101 -19.80 14.47 11.40
CA ASP A 101 -18.33 14.46 11.31
C ASP A 101 -17.73 13.37 12.23
N HIS A 102 -16.39 13.29 12.33
CA HIS A 102 -15.76 12.47 13.35
C HIS A 102 -16.18 12.95 14.75
N VAL A 103 -16.79 12.10 15.57
CA VAL A 103 -17.27 12.48 16.91
C VAL A 103 -16.71 11.51 17.93
N THR A 104 -16.16 12.04 19.02
CA THR A 104 -15.79 11.23 20.20
C THR A 104 -16.81 11.50 21.30
N PHE A 105 -17.46 10.44 21.77
CA PHE A 105 -18.30 10.45 22.96
C PHE A 105 -17.51 9.85 24.13
N GLU A 106 -17.52 10.53 25.27
CA GLU A 106 -16.99 10.03 26.55
C GLU A 106 -18.05 10.29 27.64
N GLY A 107 -18.60 9.22 28.22
CA GLY A 107 -19.67 9.35 29.22
C GLY A 107 -20.34 8.03 29.58
N ASP A 108 -21.49 8.15 30.23
CA ASP A 108 -22.26 7.04 30.76
C ASP A 108 -23.32 6.61 29.74
N VAL A 109 -23.58 5.30 29.66
CA VAL A 109 -24.59 4.71 28.77
C VAL A 109 -25.62 3.97 29.61
N GLU A 110 -26.86 4.45 29.61
CA GLU A 110 -27.99 3.86 30.33
C GLU A 110 -28.87 3.06 29.35
N VAL A 111 -29.27 1.86 29.72
CA VAL A 111 -30.27 1.06 29.00
C VAL A 111 -31.51 0.94 29.88
N SER A 112 -32.66 1.39 29.39
CA SER A 112 -33.93 1.27 30.09
C SER A 112 -34.97 0.46 29.31
N PHE A 113 -35.77 -0.31 30.04
CA PHE A 113 -36.94 -1.01 29.52
C PHE A 113 -38.19 -0.53 30.24
N ARG A 114 -39.22 -0.22 29.46
CA ARG A 114 -40.50 0.25 29.99
C ARG A 114 -41.49 -0.90 30.12
N ALA A 115 -41.83 -1.28 31.34
CA ALA A 115 -42.84 -2.31 31.63
C ALA A 115 -43.99 -1.70 32.45
N SER A 116 -45.08 -1.32 31.77
CA SER A 116 -46.34 -0.83 32.35
C SER A 116 -46.17 0.40 33.28
N ASP A 117 -45.82 0.18 34.54
CA ASP A 117 -45.67 1.19 35.61
C ASP A 117 -44.28 1.19 36.29
N LEU A 118 -43.37 0.30 35.87
CA LEU A 118 -42.00 0.21 36.39
C LEU A 118 -40.98 0.28 35.24
N GLU A 119 -39.99 1.15 35.41
CA GLU A 119 -38.85 1.29 34.51
C GLU A 119 -37.67 0.51 35.10
N VAL A 120 -37.13 -0.42 34.32
CA VAL A 120 -35.99 -1.24 34.72
C VAL A 120 -34.77 -0.69 33.99
N LYS A 121 -33.74 -0.29 34.73
CA LYS A 121 -32.55 0.38 34.21
C LYS A 121 -31.27 -0.39 34.55
N GLY A 122 -30.27 -0.22 33.70
CA GLY A 122 -28.88 -0.58 33.95
C GLY A 122 -27.95 0.41 33.26
N GLU A 123 -26.85 0.78 33.91
CA GLU A 123 -25.92 1.82 33.46
C GLU A 123 -24.49 1.26 33.38
N ILE A 124 -23.72 1.74 32.40
CA ILE A 124 -22.27 1.57 32.34
C ILE A 124 -21.60 2.94 32.32
N GLU A 125 -20.63 3.13 33.22
CA GLU A 125 -19.88 4.39 33.34
C GLU A 125 -18.63 4.40 32.46
N ASP A 126 -18.19 5.60 32.11
CA ASP A 126 -16.86 5.86 31.52
C ASP A 126 -16.62 5.17 30.16
N VAL A 127 -17.67 5.11 29.32
CA VAL A 127 -17.61 4.56 27.96
C VAL A 127 -17.07 5.61 27.00
N ARG A 128 -16.09 5.21 26.18
CA ARG A 128 -15.57 6.00 25.07
C ARG A 128 -15.91 5.37 23.73
N LEU A 129 -16.65 6.11 22.89
CA LEU A 129 -17.02 5.71 21.53
C LEU A 129 -16.49 6.73 20.51
N ASP A 130 -15.77 6.24 19.51
CA ASP A 130 -15.25 7.04 18.40
C ASP A 130 -16.07 6.75 17.13
N PHE A 131 -16.89 7.72 16.72
CA PHE A 131 -17.63 7.70 15.46
C PHE A 131 -16.74 8.26 14.35
N HIS A 132 -16.38 7.46 13.35
CA HIS A 132 -15.56 7.93 12.24
C HIS A 132 -16.42 8.36 11.04
N ALA A 133 -16.06 9.49 10.43
CA ALA A 133 -16.54 9.80 9.10
C ALA A 133 -16.00 8.75 8.11
N PRO A 134 -16.79 8.32 7.11
CA PRO A 134 -16.32 7.36 6.12
C PRO A 134 -15.10 7.91 5.39
N THR A 135 -14.08 7.06 5.20
CA THR A 135 -12.87 7.39 4.43
C THR A 135 -13.24 7.93 3.05
N ALA A 136 -12.43 8.81 2.44
CA ALA A 136 -12.75 9.44 1.14
C ALA A 136 -13.21 8.44 0.06
N ASN A 137 -12.60 7.25 0.01
CA ASN A 137 -13.00 6.16 -0.89
C ASN A 137 -14.38 5.58 -0.58
N ARG A 138 -14.72 5.42 0.72
CA ARG A 138 -16.03 4.93 1.17
C ARG A 138 -17.11 5.99 1.01
N LEU A 139 -16.81 7.26 1.27
CA LEU A 139 -17.72 8.38 1.03
C LEU A 139 -18.06 8.50 -0.46
N ALA A 140 -17.08 8.38 -1.35
CA ALA A 140 -17.32 8.36 -2.79
C ALA A 140 -18.21 7.17 -3.19
N ALA A 141 -17.88 5.95 -2.73
CA ALA A 141 -18.69 4.76 -3.00
C ALA A 141 -20.13 4.87 -2.45
N ARG A 142 -20.32 5.55 -1.32
CA ARG A 142 -21.62 5.83 -0.72
C ARG A 142 -22.41 6.82 -1.57
N LEU A 143 -21.81 7.94 -1.97
CA LEU A 143 -22.46 8.95 -2.83
C LEU A 143 -22.87 8.34 -4.18
N GLY A 144 -22.05 7.47 -4.75
CA GLY A 144 -22.38 6.70 -5.96
C GLY A 144 -23.58 5.77 -5.76
N ARG A 145 -23.62 5.04 -4.64
CA ARG A 145 -24.75 4.16 -4.28
C ARG A 145 -26.04 4.94 -3.99
N GLU A 146 -25.96 6.07 -3.29
CA GLU A 146 -27.11 6.95 -3.05
C GLU A 146 -27.67 7.54 -4.35
N ALA A 147 -26.81 7.87 -5.32
CA ALA A 147 -27.26 8.31 -6.64
C ALA A 147 -27.98 7.18 -7.39
N ALA A 148 -27.44 5.96 -7.36
CA ALA A 148 -28.10 4.78 -7.94
C ALA A 148 -29.45 4.46 -7.27
N ALA A 149 -29.51 4.59 -5.94
CA ALA A 149 -30.74 4.40 -5.17
C ALA A 149 -31.80 5.46 -5.46
N LYS A 150 -31.41 6.73 -5.66
CA LYS A 150 -32.33 7.78 -6.12
C LYS A 150 -32.88 7.47 -7.50
N ASP A 151 -32.05 7.01 -8.43
CA ASP A 151 -32.49 6.58 -9.76
C ASP A 151 -33.44 5.37 -9.67
N ALA A 152 -33.21 4.44 -8.74
CA ALA A 152 -34.11 3.32 -8.47
C ALA A 152 -35.45 3.77 -7.88
N LEU A 153 -35.47 4.72 -6.94
CA LEU A 153 -36.71 5.31 -6.39
C LEU A 153 -37.53 6.01 -7.46
N VAL A 154 -36.88 6.78 -8.33
CA VAL A 154 -37.53 7.43 -9.48
C VAL A 154 -38.11 6.37 -10.42
N TYR A 155 -37.37 5.30 -10.71
CA TYR A 155 -37.85 4.20 -11.54
C TYR A 155 -39.08 3.48 -10.94
N MET A 156 -39.11 3.32 -9.62
CA MET A 156 -40.24 2.74 -8.91
C MET A 156 -41.43 3.71 -8.76
N GLY A 157 -41.22 5.02 -8.96
CA GLY A 157 -42.23 6.07 -8.74
C GLY A 157 -42.44 6.43 -7.27
N ILE A 158 -41.40 6.28 -6.43
CA ILE A 158 -41.45 6.50 -4.98
C ILE A 158 -40.76 7.81 -4.61
N VAL A 159 -41.46 8.68 -3.88
CA VAL A 159 -40.86 9.87 -3.25
C VAL A 159 -40.67 9.58 -1.77
N PRO A 160 -39.41 9.48 -1.28
CA PRO A 160 -39.12 9.18 0.11
C PRO A 160 -39.32 10.41 1.01
N THR A 161 -39.61 10.17 2.30
CA THR A 161 -39.63 11.22 3.32
C THR A 161 -38.24 11.82 3.54
N ARG A 162 -38.17 13.13 3.83
CA ARG A 162 -36.89 13.84 4.08
C ARG A 162 -36.15 13.41 5.35
N GLN A 163 -36.87 12.85 6.31
CA GLN A 163 -36.30 12.29 7.55
C GLN A 163 -36.45 10.77 7.49
N PRO A 164 -35.34 10.00 7.48
CA PRO A 164 -35.42 8.55 7.55
C PRO A 164 -35.89 8.10 8.95
N PRO A 165 -36.66 7.01 9.04
CA PRO A 165 -37.09 6.45 10.32
C PRO A 165 -35.92 5.87 11.13
N GLU A 166 -35.97 5.98 12.46
CA GLU A 166 -34.92 5.48 13.35
C GLU A 166 -34.73 3.96 13.28
N SER A 167 -35.80 3.22 12.97
CA SER A 167 -35.81 1.77 12.79
C SER A 167 -35.07 1.27 11.54
N GLY A 168 -34.54 2.18 10.71
CA GLY A 168 -34.01 1.86 9.38
C GLY A 168 -35.12 1.73 8.32
N GLY A 169 -34.71 1.76 7.05
CA GLY A 169 -35.60 1.68 5.90
C GLY A 169 -35.97 3.04 5.30
N ILE A 170 -36.74 3.00 4.21
CA ILE A 170 -37.16 4.19 3.44
C ILE A 170 -38.67 4.35 3.55
N GLN A 171 -39.12 5.42 4.19
CA GLN A 171 -40.55 5.73 4.31
C GLN A 171 -41.09 6.41 3.04
N VAL A 172 -42.22 5.92 2.55
CA VAL A 172 -42.88 6.43 1.34
C VAL A 172 -43.76 7.63 1.69
N GLU A 173 -43.37 8.84 1.27
CA GLU A 173 -44.15 10.07 1.45
C GLU A 173 -45.22 10.24 0.36
N ARG A 174 -44.86 9.92 -0.88
CA ARG A 174 -45.76 10.03 -2.04
C ARG A 174 -45.42 8.97 -3.08
N LEU A 175 -46.44 8.48 -3.76
CA LEU A 175 -46.33 7.60 -4.93
C LEU A 175 -46.79 8.34 -6.17
N GLU A 176 -46.06 8.17 -7.27
CA GLU A 176 -46.52 8.61 -8.59
C GLU A 176 -47.63 7.69 -9.09
N ARG A 177 -48.69 8.28 -9.63
CA ARG A 177 -49.81 7.52 -10.21
C ARG A 177 -49.31 6.70 -11.38
N THR A 178 -49.57 5.39 -11.40
CA THR A 178 -49.05 4.41 -12.39
C THR A 178 -47.56 4.07 -12.25
N GLY A 179 -46.95 4.37 -11.10
CA GLY A 179 -45.61 3.90 -10.77
C GLY A 179 -45.59 2.39 -10.51
N ARG A 180 -44.47 1.73 -10.84
CA ARG A 180 -44.30 0.28 -10.67
C ARG A 180 -44.45 -0.18 -9.22
N ALA A 181 -44.14 0.68 -8.26
CA ALA A 181 -44.37 0.43 -6.85
C ALA A 181 -45.87 0.44 -6.47
N GLU A 182 -46.68 1.31 -7.08
CA GLU A 182 -48.13 1.34 -6.87
C GLU A 182 -48.78 0.08 -7.48
N GLU A 183 -48.32 -0.35 -8.66
CA GLU A 183 -48.76 -1.60 -9.31
C GLU A 183 -48.40 -2.85 -8.49
N ALA A 184 -47.24 -2.85 -7.84
CA ALA A 184 -46.82 -3.91 -6.92
C ALA A 184 -47.55 -3.88 -5.56
N GLY A 185 -48.36 -2.84 -5.28
CA GLY A 185 -49.19 -2.75 -4.08
C GLY A 185 -48.58 -2.01 -2.89
N VAL A 186 -47.53 -1.21 -3.10
CA VAL A 186 -46.96 -0.29 -2.10
C VAL A 186 -47.95 0.85 -1.84
N LYS A 187 -48.14 1.24 -0.57
CA LYS A 187 -49.03 2.35 -0.18
C LYS A 187 -48.26 3.52 0.41
N VAL A 188 -48.88 4.70 0.39
CA VAL A 188 -48.33 5.89 1.06
C VAL A 188 -48.25 5.64 2.58
N GLY A 189 -47.09 5.94 3.17
CA GLY A 189 -46.79 5.70 4.58
C GLY A 189 -46.11 4.37 4.90
N ASP A 190 -46.04 3.44 3.92
CA ASP A 190 -45.32 2.18 4.08
C ASP A 190 -43.79 2.42 4.20
N VAL A 191 -43.08 1.57 4.94
CA VAL A 191 -41.61 1.62 5.14
C VAL A 191 -40.94 0.45 4.44
N ILE A 192 -40.08 0.75 3.47
CA ILE A 192 -39.31 -0.27 2.74
C ILE A 192 -38.12 -0.70 3.61
N VAL A 193 -38.10 -1.97 4.03
CA VAL A 193 -37.11 -2.53 4.96
C VAL A 193 -36.17 -3.54 4.31
N GLY A 194 -36.47 -4.01 3.09
CA GLY A 194 -35.56 -4.89 2.36
C GLY A 194 -35.76 -4.92 0.86
N LEU A 195 -34.71 -5.32 0.14
CA LEU A 195 -34.66 -5.49 -1.32
C LEU A 195 -33.79 -6.71 -1.64
N GLY A 196 -34.34 -7.66 -2.41
CA GLY A 196 -33.60 -8.84 -2.89
C GLY A 196 -33.01 -9.72 -1.76
N GLY A 197 -33.66 -9.74 -0.59
CA GLY A 197 -33.20 -10.44 0.61
C GLY A 197 -32.16 -9.68 1.46
N GLN A 198 -31.81 -8.45 1.09
CA GLN A 198 -30.97 -7.55 1.92
C GLN A 198 -31.85 -6.60 2.73
N THR A 199 -31.46 -6.33 3.98
CA THR A 199 -32.10 -5.32 4.83
C THR A 199 -31.59 -3.93 4.51
N ILE A 200 -32.50 -2.97 4.35
CA ILE A 200 -32.18 -1.57 4.02
C ILE A 200 -32.08 -0.77 5.31
N ALA A 201 -30.87 -0.32 5.66
CA ALA A 201 -30.64 0.55 6.81
C ALA A 201 -30.63 2.03 6.40
N SER A 202 -30.15 2.32 5.19
CA SER A 202 -29.97 3.67 4.65
C SER A 202 -30.36 3.74 3.17
N LEU A 203 -30.43 4.96 2.63
CA LEU A 203 -30.73 5.17 1.22
C LEU A 203 -29.72 4.46 0.29
N SER A 204 -28.45 4.33 0.70
CA SER A 204 -27.41 3.69 -0.12
C SER A 204 -27.58 2.19 -0.31
N ASP A 205 -28.48 1.55 0.45
CA ASP A 205 -28.69 0.10 0.43
C ASP A 205 -29.81 -0.31 -0.55
N LEU A 206 -30.58 0.67 -1.05
CA LEU A 206 -31.62 0.44 -2.06
C LEU A 206 -31.03 0.47 -3.47
N VAL A 207 -30.16 -0.49 -3.80
CA VAL A 207 -29.57 -0.63 -5.14
C VAL A 207 -30.00 -1.96 -5.77
N PRO A 208 -30.82 -1.95 -6.83
CA PRO A 208 -31.22 -3.17 -7.53
C PRO A 208 -30.01 -3.88 -8.14
N ALA A 209 -30.02 -5.21 -8.16
CA ALA A 209 -28.92 -6.03 -8.67
C ALA A 209 -28.72 -5.88 -10.19
N GLY A 210 -29.77 -5.47 -10.91
CA GLY A 210 -29.77 -5.26 -12.35
C GLY A 210 -29.74 -6.56 -13.15
N GLY A 211 -30.73 -6.76 -14.02
CA GLY A 211 -30.84 -7.95 -14.88
C GLY A 211 -31.77 -9.07 -14.36
N SER A 212 -32.35 -8.90 -13.17
CA SER A 212 -33.50 -9.67 -12.68
C SER A 212 -34.80 -9.10 -13.27
N GLU A 213 -35.67 -9.97 -13.81
CA GLU A 213 -37.00 -9.52 -14.30
C GLU A 213 -37.88 -9.01 -13.15
N ARG A 214 -37.76 -9.61 -11.96
CA ARG A 214 -38.48 -9.20 -10.75
C ARG A 214 -37.57 -9.23 -9.53
N GLU A 215 -37.65 -8.22 -8.69
CA GLU A 215 -37.02 -8.21 -7.36
C GLU A 215 -38.07 -8.10 -6.27
N GLN A 216 -37.84 -8.83 -5.18
CA GLN A 216 -38.67 -8.81 -3.99
C GLN A 216 -38.32 -7.61 -3.11
N ILE A 217 -39.32 -6.81 -2.77
CA ILE A 217 -39.24 -5.72 -1.81
C ILE A 217 -39.98 -6.12 -0.54
N GLU A 218 -39.33 -5.99 0.61
CA GLU A 218 -39.97 -6.16 1.91
C GLU A 218 -40.44 -4.80 2.45
N VAL A 219 -41.71 -4.72 2.81
CA VAL A 219 -42.38 -3.49 3.21
C VAL A 219 -43.14 -3.70 4.52
N VAL A 220 -42.95 -2.79 5.48
CA VAL A 220 -43.74 -2.72 6.71
C VAL A 220 -44.88 -1.72 6.52
N ARG A 221 -46.11 -2.16 6.73
CA ARG A 221 -47.30 -1.33 6.48
C ARG A 221 -47.50 -0.28 7.57
N ALA A 222 -47.86 0.94 7.15
CA ALA A 222 -48.09 2.08 8.04
C ALA A 222 -49.01 1.72 9.23
N GLY A 223 -48.50 1.79 10.46
CA GLY A 223 -49.26 1.52 11.68
C GLY A 223 -49.38 0.05 12.10
N THR A 224 -48.70 -0.87 11.40
CA THR A 224 -48.65 -2.31 11.72
C THR A 224 -47.22 -2.84 11.70
N THR A 225 -46.94 -3.92 12.44
CA THR A 225 -45.64 -4.63 12.42
C THR A 225 -45.57 -5.74 11.36
N GLU A 226 -46.59 -5.84 10.50
CA GLU A 226 -46.67 -6.86 9.45
C GLU A 226 -45.71 -6.55 8.30
N ARG A 227 -44.82 -7.51 7.98
CA ARG A 227 -43.92 -7.45 6.83
C ARG A 227 -44.57 -8.11 5.62
N LEU A 228 -44.71 -7.36 4.54
CA LEU A 228 -45.24 -7.81 3.27
C LEU A 228 -44.11 -7.89 2.24
N THR A 229 -44.01 -9.02 1.54
CA THR A 229 -43.08 -9.18 0.42
C THR A 229 -43.84 -8.90 -0.87
N LEU A 230 -43.38 -7.93 -1.65
CA LEU A 230 -43.98 -7.49 -2.91
C LEU A 230 -42.99 -7.66 -4.06
N ASP A 231 -43.43 -8.20 -5.19
CA ASP A 231 -42.59 -8.33 -6.39
C ASP A 231 -42.70 -7.06 -7.25
N VAL A 232 -41.59 -6.39 -7.50
CA VAL A 232 -41.50 -5.22 -8.39
C VAL A 232 -40.76 -5.60 -9.67
N ASP A 233 -41.27 -5.14 -10.81
CA ASP A 233 -40.68 -5.39 -12.13
C ASP A 233 -39.49 -4.45 -12.41
N PHE A 234 -38.30 -5.05 -12.54
CA PHE A 234 -37.03 -4.38 -12.85
C PHE A 234 -36.45 -4.78 -14.22
N SER A 235 -37.22 -5.44 -15.08
CA SER A 235 -36.77 -5.95 -16.39
C SER A 235 -36.10 -4.92 -17.31
N GLU A 236 -36.53 -3.66 -17.26
CA GLU A 236 -35.98 -2.58 -18.08
C GLU A 236 -35.00 -1.68 -17.33
N TYR A 237 -34.74 -1.96 -16.05
CA TYR A 237 -33.85 -1.18 -15.21
C TYR A 237 -32.39 -1.44 -15.63
N LYS A 238 -31.79 -0.45 -16.28
CA LYS A 238 -30.35 -0.45 -16.57
C LYS A 238 -29.65 0.37 -15.48
N PRO A 239 -28.93 -0.27 -14.54
CA PRO A 239 -28.15 0.48 -13.58
C PRO A 239 -27.15 1.38 -14.31
N ARG A 240 -27.14 2.67 -13.98
CA ARG A 240 -26.07 3.56 -14.44
C ARG A 240 -24.75 3.05 -13.86
N ILE A 241 -23.74 2.92 -14.71
CA ILE A 241 -22.36 2.74 -14.22
C ILE A 241 -22.09 3.94 -13.31
N PRO A 242 -21.74 3.73 -12.03
CA PRO A 242 -21.49 4.84 -11.12
C PRO A 242 -20.44 5.76 -11.76
N PRO A 243 -20.66 7.09 -11.79
CA PRO A 243 -19.68 8.03 -12.34
C PRO A 243 -18.31 7.88 -11.66
N ASP A 244 -18.28 7.35 -10.43
CA ASP A 244 -17.07 7.03 -9.68
C ASP A 244 -16.27 5.88 -10.29
N VAL A 245 -16.93 4.88 -10.90
CA VAL A 245 -16.25 3.78 -11.60
C VAL A 245 -15.64 4.30 -12.90
N VAL A 246 -16.36 5.17 -13.62
CA VAL A 246 -15.81 5.82 -14.81
C VAL A 246 -14.64 6.73 -14.44
N GLY A 247 -14.78 7.53 -13.38
CA GLY A 247 -13.72 8.37 -12.83
C GLY A 247 -12.52 7.57 -12.36
N ALA A 248 -12.73 6.45 -11.67
CA ALA A 248 -11.68 5.55 -11.22
C ALA A 248 -10.97 4.87 -12.40
N ILE A 249 -11.71 4.39 -13.41
CA ILE A 249 -11.11 3.82 -14.62
C ILE A 249 -10.28 4.88 -15.34
N VAL A 250 -10.80 6.10 -15.51
CA VAL A 250 -10.06 7.21 -16.14
C VAL A 250 -8.80 7.53 -15.34
N LEU A 251 -8.90 7.62 -14.01
CA LEU A 251 -7.76 7.86 -13.13
C LEU A 251 -6.71 6.75 -13.25
N VAL A 252 -7.13 5.48 -13.22
CA VAL A 252 -6.24 4.32 -13.38
C VAL A 252 -5.56 4.33 -14.74
N VAL A 253 -6.30 4.66 -15.81
CA VAL A 253 -5.73 4.78 -17.16
C VAL A 253 -4.72 5.91 -17.22
N ILE A 254 -5.03 7.10 -16.67
CA ILE A 254 -4.10 8.23 -16.61
C ILE A 254 -2.85 7.87 -15.80
N ALA A 255 -3.02 7.26 -14.62
CA ALA A 255 -1.92 6.83 -13.78
C ALA A 255 -1.04 5.77 -14.47
N THR A 256 -1.67 4.83 -15.18
CA THR A 256 -0.96 3.81 -15.96
C THR A 256 -0.18 4.46 -17.11
N ILE A 257 -0.79 5.39 -17.85
CA ILE A 257 -0.10 6.12 -18.93
C ILE A 257 1.06 6.93 -18.37
N ALA A 258 0.86 7.65 -17.26
CA ALA A 258 1.93 8.41 -16.60
C ALA A 258 3.08 7.51 -16.16
N LEU A 259 2.78 6.34 -15.58
CA LEU A 259 3.76 5.34 -15.20
C LEU A 259 4.53 4.82 -16.42
N LEU A 260 3.85 4.47 -17.51
CA LEU A 260 4.48 3.99 -18.75
C LEU A 260 5.38 5.07 -19.39
N LEU A 261 4.92 6.33 -19.38
CA LEU A 261 5.68 7.49 -19.85
C LEU A 261 6.87 7.82 -18.96
N PHE A 262 6.89 7.36 -17.70
CA PHE A 262 8.08 7.45 -16.85
C PHE A 262 9.01 6.26 -17.08
N LEU A 263 8.47 5.04 -17.11
CA LEU A 263 9.20 3.78 -17.13
C LEU A 263 9.99 3.59 -18.43
N ALA A 264 9.34 3.71 -19.58
CA ALA A 264 9.97 3.43 -20.87
C ALA A 264 11.10 4.41 -21.20
N PRO A 265 10.93 5.75 -21.01
CA PRO A 265 12.03 6.68 -21.19
C PRO A 265 13.15 6.50 -20.18
N THR A 266 12.83 6.19 -18.91
CA THR A 266 13.87 5.94 -17.90
C THR A 266 14.73 4.74 -18.29
N ALA A 267 14.12 3.62 -18.65
CA ALA A 267 14.85 2.44 -19.15
C ALA A 267 15.69 2.78 -20.40
N GLY A 268 15.11 3.52 -21.35
CA GLY A 268 15.82 3.99 -22.54
C GLY A 268 17.04 4.87 -22.22
N VAL A 269 16.91 5.84 -21.32
CA VAL A 269 18.00 6.73 -20.92
C VAL A 269 19.10 5.95 -20.19
N ILE A 270 18.76 4.98 -19.33
CA ILE A 270 19.76 4.12 -18.67
C ILE A 270 20.61 3.39 -19.71
N THR A 271 20.00 2.84 -20.77
CA THR A 271 20.76 2.14 -21.84
C THR A 271 21.71 3.08 -22.59
N TRP A 272 21.31 4.33 -22.81
CA TRP A 272 22.17 5.34 -23.42
C TRP A 272 23.34 5.71 -22.50
N VAL A 273 23.08 5.92 -21.20
CA VAL A 273 24.11 6.19 -20.19
C VAL A 273 25.09 5.03 -20.14
N GLU A 274 24.59 3.80 -20.05
CA GLU A 274 25.43 2.60 -19.98
C GLU A 274 26.38 2.50 -21.17
N ARG A 275 25.85 2.57 -22.41
CA ARG A 275 26.67 2.50 -23.64
C ARG A 275 27.80 3.53 -23.63
N ARG A 276 27.55 4.71 -23.07
CA ARG A 276 28.52 5.80 -23.02
C ARG A 276 29.55 5.64 -21.92
N VAL A 277 29.13 5.19 -20.74
CA VAL A 277 30.04 4.89 -19.62
C VAL A 277 30.97 3.73 -20.00
N TRP A 278 30.42 2.66 -20.58
CA TRP A 278 31.19 1.52 -21.09
C TRP A 278 32.21 1.92 -22.14
N ALA A 279 31.79 2.72 -23.13
CA ALA A 279 32.71 3.20 -24.15
C ALA A 279 33.89 3.95 -23.54
N ARG A 280 33.64 4.85 -22.58
CA ARG A 280 34.71 5.59 -21.88
C ARG A 280 35.63 4.69 -21.06
N MET A 281 35.09 3.69 -20.36
CA MET A 281 35.90 2.73 -19.60
C MET A 281 36.80 1.89 -20.50
N GLN A 282 36.34 1.59 -21.71
CA GLN A 282 37.08 0.86 -22.75
C GLN A 282 37.95 1.76 -23.63
N SER A 283 38.08 3.05 -23.29
CA SER A 283 38.83 4.05 -24.08
C SER A 283 38.38 4.16 -25.54
N ARG A 284 37.07 3.98 -25.79
CA ARG A 284 36.42 4.19 -27.09
C ARG A 284 35.32 5.24 -26.98
N VAL A 285 34.86 5.72 -28.14
CA VAL A 285 33.80 6.74 -28.20
C VAL A 285 32.43 6.06 -28.19
N GLY A 286 31.51 6.57 -27.37
CA GLY A 286 30.13 6.07 -27.30
C GLY A 286 29.28 6.49 -28.51
N PRO A 287 27.96 6.20 -28.49
CA PRO A 287 27.05 6.61 -29.56
C PRO A 287 27.10 8.13 -29.83
N ASN A 288 27.39 8.54 -31.07
CA ASN A 288 27.55 9.94 -31.46
C ASN A 288 26.73 10.36 -32.70
N ARG A 289 25.93 9.45 -33.27
CA ARG A 289 25.28 9.69 -34.58
C ARG A 289 23.80 10.11 -34.49
N VAL A 290 22.99 9.44 -33.66
CA VAL A 290 21.54 9.65 -33.63
C VAL A 290 21.18 10.76 -32.63
N GLY A 291 21.11 12.00 -33.14
CA GLY A 291 20.89 13.21 -32.33
C GLY A 291 22.16 13.70 -31.62
N PRO A 292 22.06 14.79 -30.82
CA PRO A 292 23.20 15.34 -30.07
C PRO A 292 23.80 14.27 -29.15
N GLN A 293 25.08 13.93 -29.37
CA GLN A 293 25.78 12.90 -28.59
C GLN A 293 25.06 11.54 -28.54
N GLY A 294 24.31 11.19 -29.60
CA GLY A 294 23.61 9.91 -29.71
C GLY A 294 22.42 9.73 -28.76
N PHE A 295 21.91 10.80 -28.13
CA PHE A 295 20.84 10.71 -27.13
C PHE A 295 19.56 10.05 -27.67
N LEU A 296 19.21 10.27 -28.94
CA LEU A 296 17.99 9.71 -29.53
C LEU A 296 18.12 8.24 -29.95
N GLN A 297 19.25 7.58 -29.64
CA GLN A 297 19.47 6.18 -29.97
C GLN A 297 18.46 5.24 -29.29
N TRP A 298 18.11 5.48 -28.02
CA TRP A 298 17.15 4.63 -27.32
C TRP A 298 15.76 4.68 -27.97
N LEU A 299 15.38 5.84 -28.51
CA LEU A 299 14.12 6.02 -29.23
C LEU A 299 14.15 5.28 -30.58
N ALA A 300 15.28 5.37 -31.31
CA ALA A 300 15.47 4.62 -32.56
C ALA A 300 15.41 3.10 -32.34
N ASP A 301 16.02 2.60 -31.25
CA ASP A 301 15.98 1.19 -30.87
C ASP A 301 14.55 0.74 -30.52
N GLY A 302 13.76 1.60 -29.85
CA GLY A 302 12.34 1.37 -29.58
C GLY A 302 11.48 1.32 -30.85
N ILE A 303 11.62 2.30 -31.76
CA ILE A 303 10.90 2.32 -33.05
C ILE A 303 11.25 1.08 -33.89
N LYS A 304 12.53 0.71 -33.92
CA LYS A 304 12.98 -0.52 -34.57
C LYS A 304 12.28 -1.74 -33.99
N ALA A 305 12.22 -1.87 -32.66
CA ALA A 305 11.60 -3.02 -32.03
C ALA A 305 10.08 -3.10 -32.28
N ILE A 306 9.38 -1.96 -32.36
CA ILE A 306 7.94 -1.90 -32.67
C ILE A 306 7.66 -2.28 -34.14
N THR A 307 8.51 -1.83 -35.07
CA THR A 307 8.33 -2.10 -36.51
C THR A 307 8.86 -3.46 -36.94
N LYS A 308 9.73 -4.08 -36.12
CA LYS A 308 10.29 -5.39 -36.40
C LYS A 308 9.24 -6.48 -36.24
N GLU A 309 9.28 -7.44 -37.16
CA GLU A 309 8.41 -8.60 -37.18
C GLU A 309 8.43 -9.37 -35.84
N ASP A 310 7.24 -9.61 -35.30
CA ASP A 310 7.02 -10.33 -34.05
C ASP A 310 6.63 -11.79 -34.36
N VAL A 311 7.63 -12.67 -34.31
CA VAL A 311 7.51 -14.09 -34.66
C VAL A 311 7.16 -14.91 -33.42
N VAL A 312 6.23 -15.86 -33.57
CA VAL A 312 5.96 -16.90 -32.57
C VAL A 312 6.39 -18.25 -33.17
N PRO A 313 7.32 -18.99 -32.55
CA PRO A 313 7.71 -20.31 -33.04
C PRO A 313 6.50 -21.26 -33.10
N LYS A 314 6.40 -22.09 -34.13
CA LYS A 314 5.27 -23.02 -34.31
C LYS A 314 5.20 -24.12 -33.26
N GLU A 315 6.36 -24.52 -32.75
CA GLU A 315 6.48 -25.57 -31.73
C GLU A 315 6.37 -25.00 -30.30
N ALA A 316 6.33 -23.68 -30.13
CA ALA A 316 6.17 -23.02 -28.83
C ALA A 316 4.72 -23.05 -28.36
N ASP A 317 4.50 -22.98 -27.04
CA ASP A 317 3.17 -22.73 -26.49
C ASP A 317 2.79 -21.27 -26.77
N GLY A 318 1.95 -21.06 -27.79
CA GLY A 318 1.62 -19.73 -28.26
C GLY A 318 0.94 -18.83 -27.22
N THR A 319 0.21 -19.38 -26.26
CA THR A 319 -0.47 -18.56 -25.23
C THR A 319 0.53 -18.12 -24.17
N MET A 320 1.28 -19.09 -23.64
CA MET A 320 2.27 -18.85 -22.59
C MET A 320 3.42 -17.97 -23.09
N PHE A 321 3.85 -18.17 -24.34
CA PHE A 321 4.89 -17.36 -24.99
C PHE A 321 4.45 -15.90 -25.14
N ARG A 322 3.20 -15.64 -25.53
CA ARG A 322 2.70 -14.27 -25.63
C ARG A 322 2.55 -13.60 -24.27
N LEU A 323 2.13 -14.33 -23.25
CA LEU A 323 1.85 -13.78 -21.92
C LEU A 323 3.11 -13.46 -21.12
N ALA A 324 4.16 -14.28 -21.22
CA ALA A 324 5.35 -14.16 -20.38
C ALA A 324 5.97 -12.75 -20.32
N PRO A 325 6.25 -12.06 -21.44
CA PRO A 325 6.82 -10.71 -21.40
C PRO A 325 5.90 -9.69 -20.70
N TYR A 326 4.59 -9.82 -20.88
CA TYR A 326 3.63 -8.93 -20.24
C TYR A 326 3.55 -9.17 -18.73
N LEU A 327 3.64 -10.42 -18.28
CA LEU A 327 3.66 -10.73 -16.84
C LEU A 327 4.88 -10.13 -16.15
N VAL A 328 6.06 -10.28 -16.75
CA VAL A 328 7.32 -9.68 -16.24
C VAL A 328 7.21 -8.16 -16.20
N PHE A 329 6.71 -7.55 -17.28
CA PHE A 329 6.55 -6.11 -17.35
C PHE A 329 5.52 -5.58 -16.33
N MET A 330 4.38 -6.26 -16.16
CA MET A 330 3.37 -5.91 -15.16
C MET A 330 3.92 -6.03 -13.73
N GLY A 331 4.69 -7.08 -13.44
CA GLY A 331 5.32 -7.24 -12.13
C GLY A 331 6.30 -6.10 -11.83
N VAL A 332 7.18 -5.75 -12.77
CA VAL A 332 8.10 -4.62 -12.57
C VAL A 332 7.35 -3.30 -12.48
N ALA A 333 6.34 -3.06 -13.32
CA ALA A 333 5.53 -1.84 -13.26
C ALA A 333 4.78 -1.70 -11.91
N ALA A 334 4.29 -2.81 -11.35
CA ALA A 334 3.62 -2.83 -10.05
C ALA A 334 4.53 -2.35 -8.90
N THR A 335 5.84 -2.58 -8.95
CA THR A 335 6.77 -2.09 -7.92
C THR A 335 6.84 -0.56 -7.81
N PHE A 336 6.49 0.17 -8.87
CA PHE A 336 6.49 1.64 -8.85
C PHE A 336 5.35 2.24 -8.04
N VAL A 337 4.27 1.47 -7.79
CA VAL A 337 3.09 1.94 -7.06
C VAL A 337 3.45 2.43 -5.65
N ILE A 338 4.39 1.75 -5.00
CA ILE A 338 4.81 2.02 -3.62
C ILE A 338 6.03 2.94 -3.53
N MET A 339 6.56 3.43 -4.66
CA MET A 339 7.83 4.15 -4.68
C MET A 339 7.66 5.61 -4.20
N PRO A 340 8.35 6.03 -3.12
CA PRO A 340 8.23 7.39 -2.60
C PRO A 340 9.19 8.33 -3.34
N PHE A 341 8.77 8.86 -4.49
CA PHE A 341 9.58 9.84 -5.24
C PHE A 341 9.74 11.15 -4.47
N GLY A 342 8.77 11.51 -3.63
CA GLY A 342 8.80 12.68 -2.77
C GLY A 342 7.80 12.55 -1.64
N GLN A 343 7.58 13.65 -0.92
CA GLN A 343 6.69 13.62 0.23
C GLN A 343 5.22 13.33 -0.12
N PHE A 344 4.72 14.00 -1.16
CA PHE A 344 3.38 13.84 -1.69
C PHE A 344 3.36 13.17 -3.08
N VAL A 345 4.55 12.88 -3.62
CA VAL A 345 4.72 12.26 -4.93
C VAL A 345 4.94 10.76 -4.72
N ILE A 346 3.86 10.07 -4.38
CA ILE A 346 3.77 8.61 -4.27
C ILE A 346 2.45 8.15 -4.89
N PRO A 347 2.44 7.15 -5.78
CA PRO A 347 1.19 6.70 -6.40
C PRO A 347 0.20 6.12 -5.37
N ALA A 348 0.66 5.25 -4.46
CA ALA A 348 -0.11 4.76 -3.34
C ALA A 348 0.78 4.48 -2.13
N ASP A 349 0.44 5.08 -0.98
CA ASP A 349 1.10 4.79 0.30
C ASP A 349 0.36 3.65 1.01
N LEU A 350 0.88 2.43 0.84
CA LEU A 350 0.30 1.20 1.40
C LEU A 350 0.84 0.93 2.81
N ASP A 351 -0.05 0.58 3.76
CA ASP A 351 0.33 0.19 5.12
C ASP A 351 1.29 -1.01 5.16
N ILE A 352 1.15 -1.92 4.18
CA ILE A 352 1.98 -3.11 3.98
C ILE A 352 2.90 -3.00 2.75
N GLY A 353 3.46 -1.81 2.50
CA GLY A 353 4.26 -1.52 1.30
C GLY A 353 5.44 -2.46 1.06
N ILE A 354 6.19 -2.82 2.10
CA ILE A 354 7.30 -3.79 1.97
C ILE A 354 6.83 -5.19 1.60
N LEU A 355 5.75 -5.67 2.22
CA LEU A 355 5.23 -7.01 1.93
C LEU A 355 4.72 -7.08 0.49
N TYR A 356 4.08 -6.01 0.02
CA TYR A 356 3.70 -5.85 -1.38
C TYR A 356 4.92 -5.91 -2.31
N ALA A 357 6.02 -5.22 -1.97
CA ALA A 357 7.23 -5.24 -2.78
C ALA A 357 7.77 -6.67 -2.98
N VAL A 358 7.93 -7.42 -1.90
CA VAL A 358 8.43 -8.81 -1.91
C VAL A 358 7.47 -9.75 -2.65
N ALA A 359 6.15 -9.56 -2.52
CA ALA A 359 5.18 -10.37 -3.24
C ALA A 359 5.22 -10.13 -4.76
N VAL A 360 5.41 -8.87 -5.17
CA VAL A 360 5.45 -8.50 -6.58
C VAL A 360 6.77 -8.93 -7.25
N THR A 361 7.92 -8.86 -6.57
CA THR A 361 9.19 -9.35 -7.11
C THR A 361 9.15 -10.86 -7.33
N ALA A 362 8.54 -11.62 -6.40
CA ALA A 362 8.35 -13.05 -6.56
C ALA A 362 7.52 -13.40 -7.80
N TYR A 363 6.52 -12.58 -8.16
CA TYR A 363 5.72 -12.77 -9.38
C TYR A 363 6.54 -12.66 -10.67
N VAL A 364 7.54 -11.77 -10.70
CA VAL A 364 8.41 -11.57 -11.87
C VAL A 364 9.19 -12.85 -12.21
N THR A 365 9.62 -13.62 -11.19
CA THR A 365 10.33 -14.89 -11.39
C THR A 365 9.52 -15.91 -12.17
N ILE A 366 8.21 -15.98 -11.91
CA ILE A 366 7.29 -16.87 -12.61
C ILE A 366 7.20 -16.48 -14.09
N GLY A 367 7.15 -15.18 -14.40
CA GLY A 367 7.14 -14.68 -15.77
C GLY A 367 8.42 -15.03 -16.55
N LEU A 368 9.58 -14.97 -15.91
CA LEU A 368 10.86 -15.35 -16.53
C LEU A 368 10.94 -16.86 -16.81
N MET A 369 10.51 -17.69 -15.84
CA MET A 369 10.45 -19.14 -16.02
C MET A 369 9.44 -19.52 -17.11
N MET A 370 8.29 -18.83 -17.12
CA MET A 370 7.26 -18.99 -18.14
C MET A 370 7.81 -18.70 -19.54
N GLY A 371 8.60 -17.63 -19.71
CA GLY A 371 9.22 -17.28 -20.98
C GLY A 371 10.20 -18.35 -21.48
N GLY A 372 11.00 -18.92 -20.57
CA GLY A 372 11.93 -20.00 -20.88
C GLY A 372 11.24 -21.32 -21.26
N TRP A 373 10.18 -21.71 -20.53
CA TRP A 373 9.41 -22.92 -20.80
C TRP A 373 8.60 -22.82 -22.10
N ALA A 374 7.88 -21.72 -22.30
CA ALA A 374 7.00 -21.52 -23.44
C ALA A 374 7.73 -21.54 -24.79
N SER A 375 9.01 -21.15 -24.79
CA SER A 375 9.86 -21.09 -25.97
C SER A 375 10.14 -22.46 -26.62
N ASN A 376 9.83 -23.58 -25.94
CA ASN A 376 10.09 -24.96 -26.38
C ASN A 376 11.52 -25.20 -26.92
N ASN A 377 12.50 -24.48 -26.37
CA ASN A 377 13.92 -24.64 -26.66
C ASN A 377 14.65 -25.03 -25.38
N LYS A 378 15.40 -26.15 -25.40
CA LYS A 378 16.12 -26.67 -24.24
C LYS A 378 17.11 -25.67 -23.65
N TRP A 379 17.73 -24.84 -24.50
CA TRP A 379 18.68 -23.80 -24.07
C TRP A 379 17.97 -22.66 -23.34
N SER A 380 16.84 -22.19 -23.88
CA SER A 380 16.01 -21.16 -23.25
C SER A 380 15.39 -21.65 -21.93
N LEU A 381 15.01 -22.93 -21.86
CA LEU A 381 14.53 -23.56 -20.63
C LEU A 381 15.61 -23.60 -19.55
N LEU A 382 16.84 -24.01 -19.90
CA LEU A 382 17.97 -24.00 -18.96
C LEU A 382 18.29 -22.59 -18.46
N GLY A 383 18.24 -21.58 -19.34
CA GLY A 383 18.38 -20.17 -18.96
C GLY A 383 17.29 -19.68 -18.01
N GLY A 384 16.03 -20.04 -18.28
CA GLY A 384 14.88 -19.72 -17.43
C GLY A 384 14.96 -20.35 -16.03
N ILE A 385 15.30 -21.64 -15.94
CA ILE A 385 15.45 -22.34 -14.65
C ILE A 385 16.62 -21.75 -13.84
N ARG A 386 17.75 -21.42 -14.49
CA ARG A 386 18.89 -20.78 -13.82
C ARG A 386 18.52 -19.40 -13.27
N SER A 387 17.77 -18.61 -14.05
CA SER A 387 17.24 -17.31 -13.61
C SER A 387 16.35 -17.45 -12.38
N ALA A 388 15.37 -18.35 -12.43
CA ALA A 388 14.47 -18.59 -11.31
C ALA A 388 15.23 -19.03 -10.05
N ALA A 389 16.15 -20.00 -10.18
CA ALA A 389 16.96 -20.48 -9.06
C ALA A 389 17.82 -19.38 -8.43
N GLN A 390 18.41 -18.50 -9.26
CA GLN A 390 19.18 -17.36 -8.82
C GLN A 390 18.30 -16.36 -8.07
N ILE A 391 17.24 -15.86 -8.70
CA ILE A 391 16.42 -14.79 -8.12
C ILE A 391 15.82 -15.25 -6.79
N VAL A 392 15.22 -16.45 -6.75
CA VAL A 392 14.63 -17.00 -5.52
C VAL A 392 15.66 -17.18 -4.41
N SER A 393 16.90 -17.58 -4.74
CA SER A 393 17.94 -17.75 -3.71
C SER A 393 18.38 -16.42 -3.10
N TYR A 394 18.51 -15.38 -3.93
CA TYR A 394 18.96 -14.05 -3.50
C TYR A 394 17.85 -13.20 -2.88
N GLU A 395 16.58 -13.55 -3.09
CA GLU A 395 15.46 -12.95 -2.36
C GLU A 395 15.54 -13.21 -0.85
N ILE A 396 16.02 -14.39 -0.41
CA ILE A 396 16.12 -14.72 1.02
C ILE A 396 17.01 -13.73 1.80
N PRO A 397 18.30 -13.52 1.43
CA PRO A 397 19.14 -12.55 2.13
C PRO A 397 18.65 -11.10 1.96
N ALA A 398 18.05 -10.75 0.81
CA ALA A 398 17.46 -9.44 0.60
C ALA A 398 16.25 -9.18 1.52
N ALA A 399 15.35 -10.16 1.65
CA ALA A 399 14.19 -10.09 2.53
C ALA A 399 14.59 -9.98 4.00
N ILE A 400 15.58 -10.77 4.46
CA ILE A 400 16.11 -10.66 5.83
C ILE A 400 16.69 -9.25 6.06
N ALA A 401 17.40 -8.69 5.08
CA ALA A 401 17.91 -7.34 5.19
C ALA A 401 16.79 -6.29 5.28
N ILE A 402 15.71 -6.43 4.51
CA ILE A 402 14.55 -5.56 4.62
C ILE A 402 13.88 -5.70 6.00
N VAL A 403 13.76 -6.92 6.54
CA VAL A 403 13.23 -7.14 7.89
C VAL A 403 14.04 -6.41 8.96
N CYS A 404 15.37 -6.43 8.89
CA CYS A 404 16.21 -5.65 9.81
C CYS A 404 15.94 -4.14 9.72
N VAL A 405 15.67 -3.61 8.52
CA VAL A 405 15.27 -2.20 8.34
C VAL A 405 13.95 -1.92 9.04
N VAL A 406 12.94 -2.78 8.82
CA VAL A 406 11.62 -2.67 9.47
C VAL A 406 11.71 -2.74 10.99
N MET A 407 12.57 -3.61 11.53
CA MET A 407 12.77 -3.69 12.99
C MET A 407 13.30 -2.39 13.58
N ILE A 408 14.16 -1.67 12.85
CA ILE A 408 14.73 -0.41 13.32
C ILE A 408 13.73 0.73 13.17
N THR A 409 12.96 0.77 12.07
CA THR A 409 12.02 1.87 11.80
C THR A 409 10.64 1.68 12.43
N GLY A 410 10.25 0.44 12.78
CA GLY A 410 8.95 0.12 13.38
C GLY A 410 7.76 0.23 12.42
N THR A 411 7.99 0.32 11.11
CA THR A 411 6.93 0.52 10.11
C THR A 411 7.19 -0.23 8.81
N LEU A 412 6.11 -0.77 8.21
CA LEU A 412 6.11 -1.43 6.91
C LEU A 412 5.80 -0.47 5.75
N ARG A 413 5.44 0.79 6.05
CA ARG A 413 5.16 1.84 5.07
C ARG A 413 6.46 2.39 4.52
N MET A 414 6.56 2.46 3.19
CA MET A 414 7.74 3.02 2.51
C MET A 414 7.98 4.47 2.91
N GLN A 415 6.91 5.27 3.00
CA GLN A 415 7.01 6.66 3.41
C GLN A 415 7.43 6.80 4.87
N GLY A 416 6.91 5.93 5.75
CA GLY A 416 7.30 5.89 7.16
C GLY A 416 8.78 5.57 7.37
N ILE A 417 9.35 4.69 6.55
CA ILE A 417 10.78 4.37 6.58
C ILE A 417 11.64 5.58 6.21
N VAL A 418 11.25 6.31 5.16
CA VAL A 418 11.95 7.54 4.77
C VAL A 418 11.83 8.59 5.87
N GLN A 419 10.66 8.75 6.48
CA GLN A 419 10.44 9.71 7.57
C GLN A 419 11.20 9.35 8.86
N ALA A 420 11.41 8.07 9.13
CA ALA A 420 12.21 7.59 10.26
C ALA A 420 13.72 7.87 10.08
N GLN A 421 14.17 8.09 8.84
CA GLN A 421 15.53 8.52 8.56
C GLN A 421 15.67 10.03 8.88
N GLY A 422 16.84 10.45 9.33
CA GLY A 422 17.07 11.85 9.66
C GLY A 422 17.58 12.67 8.47
N GLY A 423 17.29 13.98 8.49
CA GLY A 423 17.64 14.89 7.40
C GLY A 423 19.14 15.05 7.16
N TRP A 424 20.01 14.65 8.08
CA TRP A 424 21.47 14.68 7.86
C TRP A 424 22.03 13.35 7.36
N PRO A 425 23.08 13.34 6.52
CA PRO A 425 23.65 12.10 5.97
C PRO A 425 24.07 11.08 7.03
N TRP A 426 24.59 11.50 8.19
CA TRP A 426 24.95 10.58 9.28
C TRP A 426 23.75 9.97 10.01
N GLN A 427 22.53 10.49 9.80
CA GLN A 427 21.29 9.95 10.35
C GLN A 427 20.59 8.99 9.38
N TRP A 428 21.14 8.80 8.17
CA TRP A 428 20.63 7.81 7.24
C TRP A 428 20.89 6.41 7.76
N LEU A 429 19.98 5.48 7.44
CA LEU A 429 19.97 4.15 8.03
C LEU A 429 21.27 3.37 7.76
N ILE A 430 21.91 3.60 6.61
CA ILE A 430 23.22 3.02 6.29
C ILE A 430 24.30 3.30 7.35
N PHE A 431 24.23 4.45 8.04
CA PHE A 431 25.22 4.82 9.05
C PHE A 431 24.72 4.66 10.49
N SER A 432 23.43 4.41 10.72
CA SER A 432 22.86 4.32 12.08
C SER A 432 23.52 3.28 12.99
N SER A 433 24.04 2.19 12.42
CA SER A 433 24.74 1.14 13.16
C SER A 433 25.80 0.46 12.30
N PRO A 434 26.81 -0.21 12.90
CA PRO A 434 27.78 -1.01 12.14
C PRO A 434 27.10 -2.14 11.35
N MET A 435 26.01 -2.68 11.90
CA MET A 435 25.26 -3.78 11.30
C MET A 435 24.53 -3.29 10.05
N THR A 436 23.83 -2.15 10.12
CA THR A 436 23.14 -1.57 8.95
C THR A 436 24.10 -1.15 7.83
N PHE A 437 25.32 -0.74 8.18
CA PHE A 437 26.36 -0.47 7.19
C PHE A 437 26.74 -1.71 6.37
N VAL A 438 26.99 -2.84 7.04
CA VAL A 438 27.27 -4.12 6.34
C VAL A 438 26.02 -4.63 5.62
N LEU A 439 24.84 -4.44 6.23
CA LEU A 439 23.56 -4.86 5.68
C LEU A 439 23.26 -4.19 4.34
N PHE A 440 23.62 -2.91 4.18
CA PHE A 440 23.49 -2.21 2.90
C PHE A 440 24.25 -2.91 1.79
N PHE A 441 25.51 -3.29 2.00
CA PHE A 441 26.31 -3.99 0.99
C PHE A 441 25.77 -5.39 0.70
N LEU A 442 25.29 -6.10 1.74
CA LEU A 442 24.66 -7.41 1.59
C LEU A 442 23.38 -7.30 0.75
N TYR A 443 22.49 -6.38 1.10
CA TYR A 443 21.26 -6.10 0.38
C TYR A 443 21.55 -5.67 -1.06
N PHE A 444 22.44 -4.71 -1.28
CA PHE A 444 22.80 -4.22 -2.61
C PHE A 444 23.42 -5.31 -3.48
N THR A 445 24.22 -6.21 -2.90
CA THR A 445 24.77 -7.38 -3.63
C THR A 445 23.66 -8.35 -4.01
N ALA A 446 22.70 -8.60 -3.11
CA ALA A 446 21.58 -9.47 -3.40
C ALA A 446 20.64 -8.89 -4.46
N ALA A 447 20.34 -7.60 -4.37
CA ALA A 447 19.51 -6.89 -5.34
C ALA A 447 20.21 -6.76 -6.71
N LEU A 448 21.55 -6.67 -6.74
CA LEU A 448 22.33 -6.74 -7.99
C LEU A 448 22.22 -8.11 -8.66
N ALA A 449 22.18 -9.19 -7.88
CA ALA A 449 21.93 -10.53 -8.40
C ALA A 449 20.50 -10.67 -8.93
N GLU A 450 19.50 -10.10 -8.26
CA GLU A 450 18.12 -10.07 -8.77
C GLU A 450 17.98 -9.30 -10.09
N ALA A 451 18.72 -8.21 -10.26
CA ALA A 451 18.71 -7.42 -11.49
C ALA A 451 19.42 -8.09 -12.69
N ASN A 452 19.93 -9.32 -12.54
CA ASN A 452 20.59 -10.11 -13.58
C ASN A 452 21.72 -9.38 -14.34
N ARG A 453 22.44 -8.47 -13.67
CA ARG A 453 23.56 -7.72 -14.27
C ARG A 453 24.90 -8.36 -13.98
N THR A 454 25.84 -8.28 -14.94
CA THR A 454 27.22 -8.74 -14.77
C THR A 454 27.79 -8.09 -13.50
N PRO A 455 28.36 -8.86 -12.55
CA PRO A 455 28.88 -10.22 -12.67
C PRO A 455 27.88 -11.38 -12.46
N PHE A 456 26.60 -11.09 -12.16
CA PHE A 456 25.53 -12.05 -11.84
C PHE A 456 24.55 -12.25 -13.01
N ASP A 457 24.99 -12.09 -14.26
CA ASP A 457 24.19 -12.22 -15.48
C ASP A 457 24.16 -13.65 -16.05
N LEU A 458 23.90 -14.64 -15.19
CA LEU A 458 23.90 -16.06 -15.56
C LEU A 458 22.75 -16.52 -16.48
N PRO A 459 21.56 -15.88 -16.47
CA PRO A 459 20.48 -16.27 -17.37
C PRO A 459 20.77 -15.93 -18.83
N GLU A 460 21.29 -14.74 -19.09
CA GLU A 460 21.51 -14.24 -20.46
C GLU A 460 22.88 -14.62 -21.03
N ALA A 461 23.79 -15.13 -20.19
CA ALA A 461 25.20 -15.36 -20.48
C ALA A 461 25.50 -15.73 -21.94
N GLU A 462 25.80 -14.73 -22.78
CA GLU A 462 25.95 -14.90 -24.23
C GLU A 462 27.02 -15.92 -24.65
N SER A 463 28.02 -16.08 -23.78
CA SER A 463 29.12 -17.01 -23.96
C SER A 463 28.76 -18.47 -23.60
N GLU A 464 27.64 -18.70 -22.90
CA GLU A 464 27.19 -20.03 -22.44
C GLU A 464 25.82 -20.43 -23.01
N LEU A 465 24.82 -19.54 -22.89
CA LEU A 465 23.40 -19.79 -23.15
C LEU A 465 22.74 -18.79 -24.11
N VAL A 466 23.54 -18.06 -24.90
CA VAL A 466 23.11 -17.07 -25.91
C VAL A 466 22.37 -15.86 -25.35
N ALA A 467 21.11 -16.00 -24.95
CA ALA A 467 20.30 -14.95 -24.32
C ALA A 467 19.30 -15.51 -23.29
N GLY A 468 19.43 -16.80 -22.93
CA GLY A 468 18.58 -17.46 -21.95
C GLY A 468 17.10 -17.48 -22.38
N TYR A 469 16.23 -16.98 -21.50
CA TYR A 469 14.78 -16.99 -21.70
C TYR A 469 14.30 -16.05 -22.83
N SER A 470 15.13 -15.12 -23.32
CA SER A 470 14.74 -14.13 -24.34
C SER A 470 15.10 -14.54 -25.77
N THR A 471 15.82 -15.66 -25.96
CA THR A 471 16.41 -16.09 -27.23
C THR A 471 15.42 -16.19 -28.39
N GLU A 472 14.20 -16.69 -28.13
CA GLU A 472 13.18 -16.92 -29.17
C GLU A 472 12.28 -15.69 -29.41
N TYR A 473 12.41 -14.63 -28.62
CA TYR A 473 11.55 -13.46 -28.71
C TYR A 473 12.05 -12.44 -29.73
N SER A 474 11.14 -11.87 -30.53
CA SER A 474 11.44 -10.82 -31.51
C SER A 474 10.60 -9.56 -31.26
N GLY A 475 10.98 -8.48 -31.94
CA GLY A 475 10.25 -7.22 -32.02
C GLY A 475 9.82 -6.67 -30.66
N MET A 476 8.51 -6.47 -30.51
CA MET A 476 7.90 -5.85 -29.35
C MET A 476 7.98 -6.72 -28.09
N ARG A 477 7.85 -8.05 -28.19
CA ARG A 477 7.87 -8.94 -27.02
C ARG A 477 9.25 -9.00 -26.38
N TYR A 478 10.30 -9.02 -27.21
CA TYR A 478 11.68 -8.88 -26.73
C TYR A 478 11.89 -7.53 -26.00
N LEU A 479 11.33 -6.44 -26.55
CA LEU A 479 11.44 -5.12 -25.96
C LEU A 479 10.81 -5.05 -24.55
N PHE A 480 9.71 -5.75 -24.29
CA PHE A 480 9.09 -5.78 -22.96
C PHE A 480 9.99 -6.44 -21.90
N PHE A 481 10.65 -7.56 -22.21
CA PHE A 481 11.63 -8.15 -21.30
C PHE A 481 12.79 -7.19 -21.03
N PHE A 482 13.30 -6.55 -22.07
CA PHE A 482 14.39 -5.59 -21.94
C PHE A 482 13.99 -4.38 -21.09
N PHE A 483 12.82 -3.78 -21.34
CA PHE A 483 12.32 -2.66 -20.52
C PHE A 483 12.12 -3.07 -19.07
N ALA A 484 11.56 -4.26 -18.81
CA ALA A 484 11.37 -4.74 -17.46
C ALA A 484 12.71 -4.93 -16.72
N GLU A 485 13.73 -5.49 -17.38
CA GLU A 485 15.05 -5.68 -16.77
C GLU A 485 15.75 -4.34 -16.46
N TRP A 486 15.66 -3.35 -17.36
CA TRP A 486 16.21 -2.01 -17.13
C TRP A 486 15.44 -1.21 -16.08
N ALA A 487 14.12 -1.33 -16.09
CA ALA A 487 13.28 -0.79 -15.05
C ALA A 487 13.60 -1.43 -13.69
N ASN A 488 13.88 -2.73 -13.64
CA ASN A 488 14.25 -3.40 -12.41
C ASN A 488 15.56 -2.87 -11.82
N VAL A 489 16.54 -2.51 -12.66
CA VAL A 489 17.77 -1.83 -12.19
C VAL A 489 17.43 -0.50 -11.51
N PHE A 490 16.51 0.28 -12.08
CA PHE A 490 16.04 1.51 -11.46
C PHE A 490 15.32 1.24 -10.14
N VAL A 491 14.39 0.28 -10.10
CA VAL A 491 13.63 -0.12 -8.91
C VAL A 491 14.57 -0.57 -7.78
N MET A 492 15.56 -1.40 -8.10
CA MET A 492 16.58 -1.86 -7.15
C MET A 492 17.37 -0.69 -6.55
N CYS A 493 17.81 0.27 -7.38
CA CYS A 493 18.52 1.46 -6.91
C CYS A 493 17.61 2.41 -6.11
N ALA A 494 16.35 2.51 -6.50
CA ALA A 494 15.34 3.30 -5.82
C ALA A 494 15.01 2.72 -4.43
N PHE A 495 14.79 1.40 -4.31
CA PHE A 495 14.60 0.75 -3.01
C PHE A 495 15.84 0.84 -2.13
N SER A 496 17.03 0.67 -2.69
CA SER A 496 18.28 0.91 -1.94
C SER A 496 18.35 2.34 -1.39
N THR A 497 17.88 3.32 -2.18
CA THR A 497 17.84 4.74 -1.78
C THR A 497 16.80 4.99 -0.69
N THR A 498 15.60 4.44 -0.82
CA THR A 498 14.50 4.55 0.15
C THR A 498 14.85 3.87 1.48
N LEU A 499 15.35 2.64 1.44
CA LEU A 499 15.60 1.84 2.63
C LEU A 499 16.84 2.28 3.41
N PHE A 500 17.90 2.77 2.74
CA PHE A 500 19.19 3.01 3.39
C PHE A 500 19.73 4.44 3.27
N LEU A 501 19.42 5.20 2.21
CA LEU A 501 20.10 6.46 1.87
C LEU A 501 19.26 7.73 2.05
N GLY A 502 18.25 7.71 2.92
CA GLY A 502 17.48 8.92 3.21
C GLY A 502 16.38 9.23 2.20
N GLY A 503 16.03 8.33 1.27
CA GLY A 503 14.98 8.56 0.26
C GLY A 503 15.04 9.96 -0.39
N TRP A 504 13.93 10.68 -0.34
CA TRP A 504 13.76 12.07 -0.82
C TRP A 504 14.25 13.16 0.16
N GLN A 505 14.75 12.80 1.34
CA GLN A 505 15.21 13.78 2.32
C GLN A 505 16.44 14.55 1.85
N LEU A 506 16.41 15.86 2.12
CA LEU A 506 17.47 16.80 1.81
C LEU A 506 18.42 16.97 3.01
N PRO A 507 19.75 16.88 2.79
CA PRO A 507 20.75 17.23 3.80
C PRO A 507 20.50 18.58 4.46
N GLY A 508 20.24 18.58 5.77
CA GLY A 508 20.10 19.80 6.58
C GLY A 508 18.71 20.44 6.62
N VAL A 509 17.70 19.80 6.02
CA VAL A 509 16.30 20.22 6.10
C VAL A 509 15.50 19.15 6.83
N SER A 510 14.72 19.54 7.84
CA SER A 510 13.82 18.60 8.52
C SER A 510 12.60 18.28 7.65
N PRO A 511 11.98 17.08 7.77
CA PRO A 511 10.78 16.74 7.01
C PRO A 511 9.67 17.79 7.12
N ALA A 512 9.44 18.33 8.33
CA ALA A 512 8.44 19.38 8.57
C ALA A 512 8.73 20.71 7.85
N GLN A 513 10.01 21.07 7.67
CA GLN A 513 10.39 22.26 6.90
C GLN A 513 10.26 22.03 5.39
N GLN A 514 10.43 20.79 4.95
CA GLN A 514 10.29 20.39 3.56
C GLN A 514 8.82 20.42 3.10
N GLU A 515 7.88 20.12 4.01
CA GLU A 515 6.43 20.29 3.78
C GLU A 515 6.05 21.72 3.44
N ALA A 516 6.65 22.70 4.10
CA ALA A 516 6.25 24.10 4.03
C ALA A 516 6.56 24.78 2.69
N SER A 517 7.38 24.18 1.81
CA SER A 517 7.77 24.81 0.55
C SER A 517 7.74 23.83 -0.64
N THR A 518 6.98 24.18 -1.68
CA THR A 518 6.93 23.43 -2.94
C THR A 518 8.31 23.30 -3.60
N LEU A 519 9.20 24.28 -3.43
CA LEU A 519 10.57 24.21 -3.96
C LEU A 519 11.38 23.11 -3.25
N LEU A 520 11.25 22.99 -1.93
CA LEU A 520 11.94 21.96 -1.15
C LEU A 520 11.39 20.56 -1.46
N GLN A 521 10.11 20.45 -1.82
CA GLN A 521 9.52 19.20 -2.29
C GLN A 521 10.10 18.77 -3.64
N ILE A 522 10.19 19.70 -4.61
CA ILE A 522 10.82 19.43 -5.92
C ILE A 522 12.29 19.03 -5.74
N LEU A 523 13.02 19.75 -4.89
CA LEU A 523 14.41 19.41 -4.57
C LEU A 523 14.53 18.04 -3.90
N GLY A 524 13.55 17.64 -3.08
CA GLY A 524 13.46 16.29 -2.52
C GLY A 524 13.32 15.22 -3.60
N CYS A 525 12.41 15.43 -4.55
CA CYS A 525 12.26 14.53 -5.71
C CYS A 525 13.54 14.44 -6.54
N VAL A 526 14.19 15.57 -6.80
CA VAL A 526 15.48 15.61 -7.51
C VAL A 526 16.55 14.87 -6.71
N SER A 527 16.61 15.03 -5.39
CA SER A 527 17.55 14.33 -4.51
C SER A 527 17.36 12.82 -4.59
N PHE A 528 16.12 12.33 -4.52
CA PHE A 528 15.80 10.91 -4.68
C PHE A 528 16.28 10.36 -6.03
N LEU A 529 15.98 11.07 -7.12
CA LEU A 529 16.42 10.69 -8.46
C LEU A 529 17.94 10.71 -8.58
N VAL A 530 18.62 11.75 -8.10
CA VAL A 530 20.08 11.86 -8.15
C VAL A 530 20.75 10.72 -7.38
N LYS A 531 20.29 10.40 -6.16
CA LYS A 531 20.82 9.26 -5.39
C LYS A 531 20.61 7.94 -6.12
N SER A 532 19.41 7.73 -6.67
CA SER A 532 19.09 6.53 -7.47
C SER A 532 19.99 6.43 -8.71
N TRP A 533 20.20 7.53 -9.45
CA TRP A 533 21.08 7.58 -10.62
C TRP A 533 22.56 7.37 -10.29
N ILE A 534 23.02 7.83 -9.12
CA ILE A 534 24.36 7.54 -8.61
C ILE A 534 24.52 6.03 -8.39
N LEU A 535 23.53 5.36 -7.78
CA LEU A 535 23.58 3.91 -7.63
C LEU A 535 23.52 3.18 -8.97
N ILE A 536 22.71 3.64 -9.93
CA ILE A 536 22.70 3.08 -11.29
C ILE A 536 24.08 3.22 -11.94
N PHE A 537 24.74 4.36 -11.77
CA PHE A 537 26.12 4.53 -12.25
C PHE A 537 27.08 3.55 -11.57
N VAL A 538 26.93 3.28 -10.27
CA VAL A 538 27.70 2.24 -9.56
C VAL A 538 27.42 0.85 -10.14
N VAL A 539 26.17 0.49 -10.43
CA VAL A 539 25.81 -0.78 -11.08
C VAL A 539 26.51 -0.91 -12.44
N ILE A 540 26.43 0.13 -13.28
CA ILE A 540 27.11 0.16 -14.59
C ILE A 540 28.62 0.04 -14.44
N TRP A 541 29.20 0.69 -13.41
CA TRP A 541 30.63 0.63 -13.14
C TRP A 541 31.07 -0.77 -12.70
N ILE A 542 30.32 -1.41 -11.79
CA ILE A 542 30.57 -2.80 -11.38
C ILE A 542 30.55 -3.71 -12.61
N ARG A 543 29.54 -3.55 -13.47
CA ARG A 543 29.39 -4.33 -14.71
C ARG A 543 30.60 -4.22 -15.64
N ALA A 544 31.18 -3.02 -15.76
CA ALA A 544 32.31 -2.77 -16.64
C ALA A 544 33.68 -3.16 -16.06
N THR A 545 33.77 -3.41 -14.74
CA THR A 545 35.03 -3.67 -14.04
C THR A 545 35.17 -5.11 -13.55
N LEU A 546 34.10 -5.75 -13.10
CA LEU A 546 34.15 -7.11 -12.55
C LEU A 546 33.94 -8.16 -13.64
N PRO A 547 34.70 -9.28 -13.61
CA PRO A 547 34.47 -10.41 -14.47
C PRO A 547 33.21 -11.19 -14.05
N ARG A 548 32.61 -11.91 -15.00
CA ARG A 548 31.48 -12.81 -14.74
C ARG A 548 31.87 -13.94 -13.79
N ILE A 549 30.96 -14.28 -12.88
CA ILE A 549 31.13 -15.38 -11.91
C ILE A 549 30.36 -16.61 -12.39
N ARG A 550 30.89 -17.80 -12.15
CA ARG A 550 30.21 -19.07 -12.48
C ARG A 550 29.05 -19.35 -11.52
N ILE A 551 27.99 -19.98 -12.01
CA ILE A 551 26.78 -20.30 -11.22
C ILE A 551 27.09 -20.98 -9.87
N ASP A 552 27.99 -21.96 -9.85
CA ASP A 552 28.32 -22.69 -8.61
C ASP A 552 28.95 -21.77 -7.54
N GLN A 553 29.79 -20.83 -7.97
CA GLN A 553 30.43 -19.86 -7.08
C GLN A 553 29.43 -18.81 -6.59
N MET A 554 28.53 -18.37 -7.46
CA MET A 554 27.46 -17.46 -7.10
C MET A 554 26.51 -18.10 -6.07
N MET A 555 26.00 -19.30 -6.35
CA MET A 555 25.13 -20.03 -5.41
C MET A 555 25.86 -20.33 -4.10
N GLY A 556 27.15 -20.67 -4.17
CA GLY A 556 28.01 -20.81 -2.99
C GLY A 556 28.12 -19.52 -2.17
N MET A 557 28.29 -18.36 -2.81
CA MET A 557 28.31 -17.06 -2.14
C MET A 557 26.96 -16.75 -1.46
N CYS A 558 25.84 -17.02 -2.14
CA CYS A 558 24.52 -16.84 -1.57
C CYS A 558 24.31 -17.69 -0.31
N TRP A 559 24.43 -19.02 -0.44
CA TRP A 559 24.09 -19.96 0.62
C TRP A 559 25.13 -20.08 1.74
N LYS A 560 26.42 -19.88 1.44
CA LYS A 560 27.49 -20.00 2.46
C LYS A 560 27.90 -18.68 3.09
N VAL A 561 27.66 -17.54 2.43
CA VAL A 561 28.11 -16.23 2.91
C VAL A 561 26.93 -15.30 3.18
N LEU A 562 26.08 -15.04 2.19
CA LEU A 562 25.03 -14.01 2.31
C LEU A 562 23.89 -14.45 3.24
N VAL A 563 23.38 -15.67 3.12
CA VAL A 563 22.30 -16.18 3.96
C VAL A 563 22.74 -16.30 5.43
N PRO A 564 23.86 -16.98 5.77
CA PRO A 564 24.32 -17.02 7.16
C PRO A 564 24.68 -15.61 7.68
N GLY A 565 25.29 -14.78 6.83
CA GLY A 565 25.64 -13.39 7.16
C GLY A 565 24.41 -12.53 7.47
N SER A 566 23.33 -12.66 6.71
CA SER A 566 22.09 -11.91 6.95
C SER A 566 21.43 -12.33 8.24
N PHE A 567 21.42 -13.63 8.59
CA PHE A 567 20.92 -14.12 9.88
C PHE A 567 21.74 -13.61 11.06
N VAL A 568 23.07 -13.62 10.95
CA VAL A 568 23.94 -13.06 12.00
C VAL A 568 23.65 -11.57 12.19
N LEU A 569 23.57 -10.81 11.09
CA LEU A 569 23.24 -9.39 11.14
C LEU A 569 21.85 -9.14 11.73
N PHE A 570 20.86 -9.98 11.40
CA PHE A 570 19.53 -9.93 11.99
C PHE A 570 19.55 -10.08 13.51
N LEU A 571 20.24 -11.10 14.03
CA LEU A 571 20.38 -11.29 15.47
C LEU A 571 21.15 -10.13 16.13
N MET A 572 22.19 -9.62 15.48
CA MET A 572 22.95 -8.46 15.97
C MET A 572 22.12 -7.18 15.97
N THR A 573 21.27 -6.95 14.96
CA THR A 573 20.34 -5.82 14.91
C THR A 573 19.30 -5.93 16.01
N GLY A 574 18.74 -7.13 16.26
CA GLY A 574 17.86 -7.37 17.41
C GLY A 574 18.53 -7.08 18.74
N ALA A 575 19.76 -7.56 18.94
CA ALA A 575 20.53 -7.28 20.16
C ALA A 575 20.85 -5.78 20.32
N TRP A 576 21.14 -5.08 19.22
CA TRP A 576 21.38 -3.63 19.22
C TRP A 576 20.15 -2.82 19.63
N LEU A 577 18.95 -3.27 19.28
CA LEU A 577 17.68 -2.64 19.64
C LEU A 577 17.27 -2.91 21.09
N LEU A 578 17.57 -4.10 21.62
CA LEU A 578 17.27 -4.44 23.02
C LEU A 578 18.21 -3.78 24.03
N TRP A 579 19.37 -3.29 23.58
CA TRP A 579 20.31 -2.60 24.44
C TRP A 579 19.84 -1.17 24.70
N ASP A 580 19.38 -0.91 25.93
CA ASP A 580 19.09 0.44 26.43
C ASP A 580 20.38 1.28 26.49
N LYS A 581 20.58 2.12 25.47
CA LYS A 581 21.79 2.92 25.25
C LYS A 581 21.47 4.41 25.31
N PRO A 582 22.37 5.24 25.89
CA PRO A 582 22.15 6.68 25.91
C PRO A 582 22.20 7.23 24.47
N PRO A 583 21.38 8.24 24.11
CA PRO A 583 21.30 8.80 22.74
C PRO A 583 22.64 9.29 22.17
N ILE A 584 23.59 9.64 23.06
CA ILE A 584 24.95 10.04 22.70
C ILE A 584 25.69 8.87 22.01
N VAL A 585 25.53 7.64 22.49
CA VAL A 585 26.20 6.46 21.91
C VAL A 585 25.70 6.20 20.49
N GLU A 586 24.41 6.39 20.23
CA GLU A 586 23.85 6.27 18.87
C GLU A 586 24.42 7.31 17.93
N THR A 587 24.46 8.56 18.37
CA THR A 587 24.97 9.68 17.56
C THR A 587 26.47 9.53 17.29
N VAL A 588 27.24 9.13 18.31
CA VAL A 588 28.68 8.87 18.15
C VAL A 588 28.92 7.69 17.20
N THR A 589 28.15 6.62 17.34
CA THR A 589 28.26 5.45 16.45
C THR A 589 27.94 5.84 15.01
N SER A 590 26.89 6.62 14.79
CA SER A 590 26.49 7.02 13.45
C SER A 590 27.47 7.98 12.79
N LEU A 591 28.04 8.91 13.56
CA LEU A 591 29.14 9.76 13.10
C LEU A 591 30.41 8.96 12.79
N LEU A 592 30.75 7.95 13.60
CA LEU A 592 31.87 7.06 13.34
C LEU A 592 31.66 6.25 12.06
N MET A 593 30.47 5.68 11.85
CA MET A 593 30.16 4.93 10.62
C MET A 593 30.19 5.85 9.39
N PHE A 594 29.66 7.07 9.52
CA PHE A 594 29.75 8.07 8.45
C PHE A 594 31.21 8.45 8.14
N ALA A 595 32.04 8.63 9.17
CA ALA A 595 33.47 8.90 9.00
C ALA A 595 34.20 7.73 8.31
N ILE A 596 33.87 6.48 8.64
CA ILE A 596 34.40 5.28 7.98
C ILE A 596 33.97 5.25 6.50
N GLY A 597 32.69 5.52 6.20
CA GLY A 597 32.20 5.61 4.83
C GLY A 597 32.94 6.67 4.01
N CYS A 598 33.12 7.86 4.59
CA CYS A 598 33.93 8.93 4.00
C CYS A 598 35.39 8.51 3.80
N ALA A 599 36.00 7.83 4.77
CA ALA A 599 37.38 7.35 4.67
C ALA A 599 37.56 6.35 3.52
N ILE A 600 36.61 5.43 3.32
CA ILE A 600 36.60 4.49 2.20
C ILE A 600 36.53 5.24 0.86
N LEU A 601 35.64 6.22 0.74
CA LEU A 601 35.51 7.03 -0.48
C LEU A 601 36.76 7.87 -0.77
N VAL A 602 37.36 8.48 0.26
CA VAL A 602 38.61 9.24 0.13
C VAL A 602 39.78 8.32 -0.26
N GLN A 603 39.88 7.14 0.36
CA GLN A 603 40.90 6.15 0.02
C GLN A 603 40.75 5.67 -1.43
N PHE A 604 39.52 5.42 -1.86
CA PHE A 604 39.19 5.07 -3.23
C PHE A 604 39.59 6.18 -4.21
N GLY A 605 39.16 7.42 -3.96
CA GLY A 605 39.54 8.59 -4.77
C GLY A 605 41.04 8.80 -4.84
N ARG A 606 41.75 8.65 -3.72
CA ARG A 606 43.22 8.72 -3.67
C ARG A 606 43.88 7.64 -4.52
N ARG A 607 43.36 6.41 -4.49
CA ARG A 607 43.84 5.31 -5.37
C ARG A 607 43.57 5.60 -6.85
N VAL A 608 42.39 6.11 -7.18
CA VAL A 608 42.04 6.49 -8.57
C VAL A 608 43.00 7.58 -9.08
N VAL A 609 43.23 8.64 -8.30
CA VAL A 609 44.16 9.72 -8.66
C VAL A 609 45.59 9.20 -8.79
N TYR A 610 46.03 8.33 -7.88
CA TYR A 610 47.34 7.69 -7.96
C TYR A 610 47.49 6.90 -9.27
N ASN A 611 46.55 6.01 -9.58
CA ASN A 611 46.57 5.20 -10.80
C ASN A 611 46.52 6.06 -12.07
N TYR A 612 45.71 7.13 -12.07
CA TYR A 612 45.64 8.07 -13.19
C TYR A 612 46.97 8.80 -13.42
N ARG A 613 47.61 9.29 -12.34
CA ARG A 613 48.92 9.95 -12.43
C ARG A 613 50.01 8.99 -12.91
N THR A 614 50.01 7.75 -12.42
CA THR A 614 50.97 6.72 -12.82
C THR A 614 50.79 6.33 -14.28
N SER A 615 49.54 6.15 -14.75
CA SER A 615 49.24 5.87 -16.16
C SER A 615 49.68 7.00 -17.09
N ASN A 616 49.40 8.26 -16.74
CA ASN A 616 49.84 9.41 -17.53
C ASN A 616 51.37 9.54 -17.61
N ARG A 617 52.08 9.25 -16.52
CA ARG A 617 53.56 9.19 -16.53
C ARG A 617 54.08 8.07 -17.41
N GLY A 618 53.45 6.89 -17.40
CA GLY A 618 53.76 5.79 -18.29
C GLY A 618 53.53 6.12 -19.77
N MET A 619 52.42 6.79 -20.11
CA MET A 619 52.15 7.25 -21.48
C MET A 619 53.12 8.34 -21.95
N GLN A 620 53.54 9.25 -21.06
CA GLN A 620 54.58 10.23 -21.38
C GLN A 620 55.93 9.56 -21.64
N ALA A 621 56.29 8.51 -20.90
CA ALA A 621 57.50 7.73 -21.13
C ALA A 621 57.46 6.96 -22.47
N LEU A 622 56.31 6.37 -22.84
CA LEU A 622 56.12 5.69 -24.13
C LEU A 622 56.23 6.66 -25.33
N ARG A 623 55.70 7.89 -25.21
CA ARG A 623 55.83 8.94 -26.24
C ARG A 623 57.27 9.45 -26.43
N LEU A 624 58.15 9.23 -25.47
CA LEU A 624 59.55 9.67 -25.51
C LEU A 624 60.51 8.56 -25.98
N SER A 625 60.03 7.33 -26.21
CA SER A 625 60.83 6.27 -26.81
C SER A 625 60.81 6.38 -28.34
N PRO A 626 61.97 6.46 -29.03
CA PRO A 626 62.02 6.70 -30.47
C PRO A 626 61.68 5.47 -31.35
N PHE A 627 61.07 4.42 -30.79
CA PHE A 627 60.74 3.17 -31.48
C PHE A 627 59.29 2.70 -31.27
N ALA A 628 58.35 3.63 -31.07
CA ALA A 628 56.90 3.34 -31.07
C ALA A 628 56.20 3.98 -32.27
#